data_AF-A0A519VIJ9-F1
#
_entry.id   AF-A0A519VIJ9-F1
#
_cell.length_a   1.000
_cell.length_b   1.000
_cell.length_c   1.000
_cell.angle_alpha   90.00
_cell.angle_beta   90.00
_cell.angle_gamma   90.00
#
_symmetry.space_group_name_H-M   'P 1'
#
loop_
_entity.id
_entity.type
_entity.pdbx_description
1 polymer ?
#
loop_
_entity_poly.entity_id
_entity_poly.type
_entity_poly.pdbx_seq_one_letter_code
_entity_poly.pdbx_strand_id
1 'polypeptide(L)'
;MSSSNTPIPLNEMERIITLSDYDLDYSGLENNFKDIIHLAARVAGTEISLINLIDSFTQWSIAHHGLEIDQMPREESVCQYTIMEEDHFEVEDLSADDRFTDKFYVDKPLSLRYYFGIPLKTSTGFNIGALCVLDTNFKKLTPEKVELLKLIANEIVNRLNTIKLLQELKSKLNDAKETHKRVAHDIRGPLSGIIGISEIISERGNENQLDEVMDFVTLIHKSSRSILDLADEILTEEKKRLGEPQGDGFNLSVFKEKLEKLYFPQAQNKGIALHVNNDPKLATIPISKNKLLQIVGNLISNAIKFTAQGGSVTVDLDLALEMNNKILKIT
;
A
#
# COMPACT_ATOMS: atom_id res chain seq x y z
N MET A 1 -35.44 -9.66 -27.00
CA MET A 1 -34.41 -9.19 -26.04
C MET A 1 -34.47 -10.13 -24.85
N SER A 2 -33.85 -11.31 -24.98
CA SER A 2 -33.68 -12.21 -23.84
C SER A 2 -32.66 -11.57 -22.91
N SER A 3 -33.08 -11.23 -21.70
CA SER A 3 -32.18 -10.95 -20.60
C SER A 3 -31.38 -12.21 -20.32
N SER A 4 -30.20 -12.35 -20.93
CA SER A 4 -29.25 -13.40 -20.58
C SER A 4 -28.82 -13.16 -19.14
N ASN A 5 -29.29 -14.01 -18.24
CA ASN A 5 -28.96 -13.94 -16.82
C ASN A 5 -27.55 -14.51 -16.65
N THR A 6 -26.54 -13.69 -16.97
CA THR A 6 -25.12 -14.05 -16.84
C THR A 6 -24.85 -14.43 -15.38
N PRO A 7 -24.24 -15.59 -15.09
CA PRO A 7 -24.07 -16.03 -13.71
C PRO A 7 -23.09 -15.10 -12.98
N ILE A 8 -23.35 -14.81 -11.71
CA ILE A 8 -22.48 -14.03 -10.83
C ILE A 8 -22.20 -14.88 -9.57
N PRO A 9 -20.93 -15.06 -9.17
CA PRO A 9 -20.58 -15.77 -7.93
C PRO A 9 -21.24 -15.13 -6.70
N LEU A 10 -21.61 -15.93 -5.71
CA LEU A 10 -22.17 -15.42 -4.44
C LEU A 10 -21.17 -14.53 -3.68
N ASN A 11 -19.87 -14.80 -3.85
CA ASN A 11 -18.72 -14.10 -3.27
C ASN A 11 -18.05 -13.14 -4.25
N GLU A 12 -18.82 -12.54 -5.17
CA GLU A 12 -18.27 -11.69 -6.25
C GLU A 12 -17.48 -10.50 -5.71
N MET A 13 -17.95 -9.86 -4.63
CA MET A 13 -17.28 -8.70 -4.05
C MET A 13 -15.88 -9.07 -3.56
N GLU A 14 -15.77 -10.15 -2.79
CA GLU A 14 -14.49 -10.64 -2.25
C GLU A 14 -13.55 -11.12 -3.36
N ARG A 15 -14.09 -11.73 -4.42
CA ARG A 15 -13.34 -12.16 -5.60
C ARG A 15 -12.72 -10.97 -6.34
N ILE A 16 -13.49 -9.89 -6.55
CA ILE A 16 -13.01 -8.65 -7.20
C ILE A 16 -11.97 -7.94 -6.33
N ILE A 17 -12.19 -7.84 -5.02
CA ILE A 17 -11.19 -7.29 -4.09
C ILE A 17 -9.90 -8.11 -4.18
N THR A 18 -10.01 -9.44 -4.14
CA THR A 18 -8.85 -10.34 -4.24
C THR A 18 -8.10 -10.16 -5.55
N LEU A 19 -8.80 -9.99 -6.68
CA LEU A 19 -8.18 -9.72 -7.98
C LEU A 19 -7.48 -8.35 -7.98
N SER A 20 -8.16 -7.32 -7.46
CA SER A 20 -7.61 -5.95 -7.36
C SER A 20 -6.35 -5.88 -6.51
N ASP A 21 -6.24 -6.73 -5.48
CA ASP A 21 -5.05 -6.80 -4.61
C ASP A 21 -3.79 -7.30 -5.33
N TYR A 22 -3.89 -7.81 -6.56
CA TYR A 22 -2.71 -8.16 -7.36
C TYR A 22 -2.11 -6.96 -8.11
N ASP A 23 -2.83 -5.85 -8.26
CA ASP A 23 -2.36 -4.61 -8.91
C ASP A 23 -1.55 -4.87 -10.20
N LEU A 24 -2.14 -5.66 -11.10
CA LEU A 24 -1.47 -6.18 -12.28
C LEU A 24 -1.53 -5.19 -13.46
N ASP A 25 -0.38 -4.94 -14.06
CA ASP A 25 -0.31 -4.37 -15.41
C ASP A 25 -0.53 -5.47 -16.43
N TYR A 26 -1.79 -5.67 -16.83
CA TYR A 26 -2.18 -6.73 -17.77
C TYR A 26 -1.38 -6.70 -19.08
N SER A 27 -0.97 -5.51 -19.55
CA SER A 27 -0.24 -5.35 -20.81
C SER A 27 1.21 -5.87 -20.74
N GLY A 28 1.80 -5.91 -19.56
CA GLY A 28 3.17 -6.38 -19.33
C GLY A 28 3.30 -7.88 -19.03
N LEU A 29 2.18 -8.59 -18.91
CA LEU A 29 2.18 -9.98 -18.40
C LEU A 29 2.42 -11.04 -19.46
N GLU A 30 2.13 -10.79 -20.73
CA GLU A 30 2.14 -11.81 -21.79
C GLU A 30 3.45 -12.62 -21.82
N ASN A 31 4.60 -11.93 -21.77
CA ASN A 31 5.91 -12.57 -21.79
C ASN A 31 6.18 -13.47 -20.57
N ASN A 32 5.56 -13.19 -19.42
CA ASN A 32 5.72 -14.00 -18.20
C ASN A 32 5.01 -15.36 -18.32
N PHE A 33 4.01 -15.45 -19.21
CA PHE A 33 3.12 -16.60 -19.33
C PHE A 33 3.11 -17.26 -20.71
N LYS A 34 3.85 -16.72 -21.69
CA LYS A 34 3.90 -17.23 -23.06
C LYS A 34 4.21 -18.73 -23.16
N ASP A 35 5.21 -19.20 -22.42
CA ASP A 35 5.61 -20.61 -22.49
C ASP A 35 4.60 -21.54 -21.84
N ILE A 36 4.02 -21.12 -20.71
CA ILE A 36 3.05 -21.94 -19.98
C ILE A 36 1.70 -22.00 -20.69
N ILE A 37 1.31 -20.94 -21.40
CA ILE A 37 0.08 -20.97 -22.19
C ILE A 37 0.26 -21.85 -23.44
N HIS A 38 1.39 -21.75 -24.12
CA HIS A 38 1.73 -22.69 -25.20
C HIS A 38 1.76 -24.15 -24.73
N LEU A 39 2.29 -24.42 -23.53
CA LEU A 39 2.25 -25.75 -22.93
C LEU A 39 0.82 -26.24 -22.69
N ALA A 40 -0.09 -25.38 -22.23
CA ALA A 40 -1.48 -25.74 -21.98
C ALA A 40 -2.19 -26.22 -23.26
N ALA A 41 -2.08 -25.47 -24.37
CA ALA A 41 -2.60 -25.91 -25.67
C ALA A 41 -2.02 -27.26 -26.09
N ARG A 42 -0.71 -27.45 -25.91
CA ARG A 42 -0.02 -28.70 -26.30
C ARG A 42 -0.47 -29.90 -25.48
N VAL A 43 -0.64 -29.73 -24.16
CA VAL A 43 -1.13 -30.78 -23.24
C VAL A 43 -2.57 -31.17 -23.57
N ALA A 44 -3.43 -30.18 -23.79
CA ALA A 44 -4.81 -30.41 -24.18
C ALA A 44 -4.91 -31.07 -25.57
N GLY A 45 -3.96 -30.77 -26.46
CA GLY A 45 -4.03 -31.12 -27.88
C GLY A 45 -5.02 -30.22 -28.62
N THR A 46 -5.07 -28.95 -28.23
CA THR A 46 -5.88 -27.89 -28.84
C THR A 46 -5.00 -26.89 -29.57
N GLU A 47 -5.60 -26.09 -30.45
CA GLU A 47 -4.88 -25.01 -31.16
C GLU A 47 -4.83 -23.70 -30.39
N ILE A 48 -5.75 -23.51 -29.43
CA ILE A 48 -5.93 -22.25 -28.72
C ILE A 48 -5.87 -22.47 -27.22
N SER A 49 -5.26 -21.52 -26.51
CA SER A 49 -5.32 -21.43 -25.05
C SER A 49 -5.13 -20.00 -24.58
N LEU A 50 -5.85 -19.58 -23.53
CA LEU A 50 -5.75 -18.25 -22.94
C LEU A 50 -5.72 -18.30 -21.42
N ILE A 51 -5.04 -17.31 -20.82
CA ILE A 51 -5.13 -17.00 -19.40
C ILE A 51 -5.96 -15.74 -19.26
N ASN A 52 -7.12 -15.87 -18.63
CA ASN A 52 -8.11 -14.82 -18.52
C ASN A 52 -8.32 -14.43 -17.06
N LEU A 53 -8.21 -13.15 -16.75
CA LEU A 53 -8.63 -12.58 -15.47
C LEU A 53 -10.00 -11.93 -15.65
N ILE A 54 -10.92 -12.20 -14.74
CA ILE A 54 -12.31 -11.78 -14.86
C ILE A 54 -12.57 -10.65 -13.87
N ASP A 55 -12.68 -9.43 -14.37
CA ASP A 55 -13.08 -8.26 -13.58
C ASP A 55 -14.61 -8.15 -13.53
N SER A 56 -15.14 -7.08 -12.97
CA SER A 56 -16.56 -6.83 -12.76
C SER A 56 -17.34 -6.83 -14.08
N PHE A 57 -16.75 -6.24 -15.13
CA PHE A 57 -17.39 -6.04 -16.44
C PHE A 57 -16.58 -6.58 -17.61
N THR A 58 -15.31 -6.93 -17.41
CA THR A 58 -14.37 -7.23 -18.49
C THR A 58 -13.62 -8.52 -18.18
N GLN A 59 -13.46 -9.36 -19.20
CA GLN A 59 -12.42 -10.37 -19.22
C GLN A 59 -11.15 -9.76 -19.83
N TRP A 60 -10.03 -9.89 -19.14
CA TRP A 60 -8.69 -9.52 -19.61
C TRP A 60 -7.88 -10.77 -19.91
N SER A 61 -7.47 -10.95 -21.15
CA SER A 61 -6.54 -12.01 -21.53
C SER A 61 -5.11 -11.54 -21.27
N ILE A 62 -4.48 -12.05 -20.23
CA ILE A 62 -3.11 -11.65 -19.86
C ILE A 62 -2.04 -12.43 -20.63
N ALA A 63 -2.43 -13.52 -21.28
CA ALA A 63 -1.61 -14.28 -22.22
C ALA A 63 -2.49 -15.16 -23.10
N HIS A 64 -2.05 -15.37 -24.34
CA HIS A 64 -2.78 -16.17 -25.31
C HIS A 64 -1.85 -16.92 -26.27
N HIS A 65 -2.33 -18.05 -26.76
CA HIS A 65 -1.74 -18.81 -27.86
C HIS A 65 -2.83 -19.18 -28.85
N GLY A 66 -2.58 -18.99 -30.15
CA GLY A 66 -3.49 -19.34 -31.24
C GLY A 66 -4.67 -18.38 -31.48
N LEU A 67 -4.98 -17.48 -30.52
CA LEU A 67 -6.07 -16.51 -30.64
C LEU A 67 -5.72 -15.20 -29.93
N GLU A 68 -5.51 -14.12 -30.69
CA GLU A 68 -5.18 -12.80 -30.17
C GLU A 68 -6.47 -12.03 -29.83
N ILE A 69 -6.89 -12.15 -28.56
CA ILE A 69 -7.99 -11.36 -27.99
C ILE A 69 -7.50 -10.80 -26.66
N ASP A 70 -7.26 -9.50 -26.58
CA ASP A 70 -6.77 -8.86 -25.35
C ASP A 70 -7.85 -8.76 -24.27
N GLN A 71 -9.09 -8.48 -24.68
CA GLN A 71 -10.20 -8.31 -23.76
C GLN A 71 -11.56 -8.53 -24.44
N MET A 72 -12.58 -8.81 -23.64
CA MET A 72 -13.98 -8.83 -24.06
C MET A 72 -14.91 -8.48 -22.89
N PRO A 73 -16.17 -8.07 -23.16
CA PRO A 73 -17.16 -7.94 -22.10
C PRO A 73 -17.33 -9.27 -21.34
N ARG A 74 -17.39 -9.22 -20.02
CA ARG A 74 -17.52 -10.40 -19.16
C ARG A 74 -18.73 -11.26 -19.52
N GLU A 75 -19.85 -10.62 -19.85
CA GLU A 75 -21.11 -11.27 -20.25
C GLU A 75 -21.04 -12.00 -21.60
N GLU A 76 -20.04 -11.69 -22.42
CA GLU A 76 -19.77 -12.38 -23.68
C GLU A 76 -18.83 -13.59 -23.50
N SER A 77 -18.19 -13.70 -22.33
CA SER A 77 -17.14 -14.69 -22.09
C SER A 77 -17.65 -16.05 -21.61
N VAL A 78 -17.05 -17.12 -22.15
CA VAL A 78 -17.25 -18.48 -21.61
C VAL A 78 -16.57 -18.63 -20.23
N CYS A 79 -15.45 -17.95 -20.00
CA CYS A 79 -14.70 -18.01 -18.74
C CYS A 79 -15.52 -17.52 -17.54
N GLN A 80 -16.54 -16.68 -17.74
CA GLN A 80 -17.47 -16.31 -16.67
C GLN A 80 -18.18 -17.52 -16.07
N TYR A 81 -18.45 -18.56 -16.86
CA TYR A 81 -19.03 -19.80 -16.36
C TYR A 81 -17.98 -20.66 -15.65
N THR A 82 -16.72 -20.60 -16.08
CA THR A 82 -15.62 -21.33 -15.42
C THR A 82 -15.36 -20.86 -14.01
N ILE A 83 -15.42 -19.55 -13.75
CA ILE A 83 -15.19 -19.03 -12.38
C ILE A 83 -16.31 -19.39 -11.39
N MET A 84 -17.45 -19.89 -11.88
CA MET A 84 -18.55 -20.38 -11.05
C MET A 84 -18.32 -21.81 -10.53
N GLU A 85 -17.43 -22.56 -11.19
CA GLU A 85 -17.19 -23.96 -10.89
C GLU A 85 -16.00 -24.13 -9.93
N GLU A 86 -16.00 -25.24 -9.18
CA GLU A 86 -14.90 -25.59 -8.27
C GLU A 86 -13.76 -26.33 -8.98
N ASP A 87 -14.06 -27.15 -9.97
CA ASP A 87 -13.08 -28.06 -10.60
C ASP A 87 -12.70 -27.65 -12.02
N HIS A 88 -13.69 -27.62 -12.92
CA HIS A 88 -13.53 -27.21 -14.32
C HIS A 88 -14.89 -26.95 -14.97
N PHE A 89 -14.88 -26.35 -16.15
CA PHE A 89 -16.07 -26.14 -16.98
C PHE A 89 -15.76 -26.55 -18.42
N GLU A 90 -16.56 -27.48 -18.98
CA GLU A 90 -16.38 -28.01 -20.33
C GLU A 90 -17.63 -27.76 -21.17
N VAL A 91 -17.41 -27.34 -22.42
CA VAL A 91 -18.45 -27.25 -23.46
C VAL A 91 -17.95 -28.02 -24.67
N GLU A 92 -18.56 -29.18 -24.93
CA GLU A 92 -18.17 -30.05 -26.04
C GLU A 92 -18.47 -29.39 -27.41
N ASP A 93 -19.56 -28.62 -27.51
CA ASP A 93 -19.96 -27.88 -28.72
C ASP A 93 -20.60 -26.51 -28.38
N LEU A 94 -19.82 -25.43 -28.52
CA LEU A 94 -20.26 -24.04 -28.36
C LEU A 94 -21.38 -23.65 -29.35
N SER A 95 -21.47 -24.31 -30.50
CA SER A 95 -22.51 -24.02 -31.50
C SER A 95 -23.85 -24.70 -31.22
N ALA A 96 -23.86 -25.66 -30.28
CA ALA A 96 -25.06 -26.35 -29.84
C ALA A 96 -25.51 -25.94 -28.43
N ASP A 97 -24.73 -25.09 -27.74
CA ASP A 97 -25.03 -24.60 -26.40
C ASP A 97 -25.75 -23.25 -26.47
N ASP A 98 -27.00 -23.19 -26.04
CA ASP A 98 -27.87 -22.00 -26.08
C ASP A 98 -27.24 -20.76 -25.44
N ARG A 99 -26.27 -20.93 -24.51
CA ARG A 99 -25.56 -19.81 -23.87
C ARG A 99 -24.56 -19.12 -24.78
N PHE A 100 -24.10 -19.82 -25.83
CA PHE A 100 -22.97 -19.40 -26.65
C PHE A 100 -23.28 -19.34 -28.16
N THR A 101 -24.40 -19.92 -28.61
CA THR A 101 -24.74 -20.01 -30.04
C THR A 101 -24.77 -18.67 -30.78
N ASP A 102 -25.04 -17.55 -30.09
CA ASP A 102 -25.10 -16.20 -30.65
C ASP A 102 -23.80 -15.39 -30.49
N LYS A 103 -22.74 -16.01 -29.96
CA LYS A 103 -21.48 -15.33 -29.64
C LYS A 103 -20.56 -15.24 -30.85
N PHE A 104 -19.85 -14.11 -30.95
CA PHE A 104 -19.03 -13.77 -32.13
C PHE A 104 -17.95 -14.81 -32.49
N TYR A 105 -17.51 -15.60 -31.50
CA TYR A 105 -16.47 -16.62 -31.69
C TYR A 105 -17.00 -17.97 -32.18
N VAL A 106 -18.31 -18.20 -32.16
CA VAL A 106 -18.95 -19.44 -32.67
C VAL A 106 -19.11 -19.40 -34.19
N ASP A 107 -19.34 -18.21 -34.73
CA ASP A 107 -19.47 -17.94 -36.16
C ASP A 107 -18.11 -17.73 -36.86
N LYS A 108 -18.13 -17.64 -38.19
CA LYS A 108 -16.95 -17.32 -38.99
C LYS A 108 -16.45 -15.90 -38.69
N PRO A 109 -15.12 -15.65 -38.69
CA PRO A 109 -14.06 -16.56 -39.15
C PRO A 109 -13.52 -17.53 -38.09
N LEU A 110 -13.84 -17.35 -36.80
CA LEU A 110 -13.24 -18.13 -35.71
C LEU A 110 -13.78 -19.55 -35.63
N SER A 111 -15.10 -19.74 -35.78
CA SER A 111 -15.75 -21.06 -35.82
C SER A 111 -15.36 -21.98 -34.66
N LEU A 112 -15.25 -21.43 -33.45
CA LEU A 112 -14.90 -22.22 -32.27
C LEU A 112 -16.01 -23.24 -31.97
N ARG A 113 -15.60 -24.44 -31.55
CA ARG A 113 -16.50 -25.54 -31.20
C ARG A 113 -16.25 -26.03 -29.79
N TYR A 114 -15.01 -26.20 -29.41
CA TYR A 114 -14.68 -26.77 -28.10
C TYR A 114 -14.20 -25.70 -27.11
N TYR A 115 -14.61 -25.82 -25.86
CA TYR A 115 -14.09 -25.07 -24.73
C TYR A 115 -13.83 -25.98 -23.52
N PHE A 116 -12.69 -25.79 -22.88
CA PHE A 116 -12.42 -26.32 -21.55
C PHE A 116 -11.71 -25.28 -20.70
N GLY A 117 -12.24 -25.01 -19.51
CA GLY A 117 -11.74 -24.00 -18.58
C GLY A 117 -11.47 -24.57 -17.20
N ILE A 118 -10.39 -24.12 -16.58
CA ILE A 118 -10.04 -24.39 -15.18
C ILE A 118 -9.98 -23.06 -14.44
N PRO A 119 -10.68 -22.93 -13.29
CA PRO A 119 -10.62 -21.72 -12.49
C PRO A 119 -9.21 -21.48 -11.94
N LEU A 120 -8.75 -20.23 -12.04
CA LEU A 120 -7.53 -19.76 -11.38
C LEU A 120 -7.88 -19.40 -9.92
N LYS A 121 -7.79 -20.41 -9.06
CA LYS A 121 -8.18 -20.31 -7.66
C LYS A 121 -7.02 -19.82 -6.80
N THR A 122 -7.22 -18.73 -6.07
CA THR A 122 -6.22 -18.19 -5.13
C THR A 122 -6.09 -19.06 -3.89
N SER A 123 -5.03 -18.85 -3.11
CA SER A 123 -4.85 -19.50 -1.80
C SER A 123 -5.95 -19.15 -0.79
N THR A 124 -6.62 -18.00 -0.98
CA THR A 124 -7.78 -17.56 -0.21
C THR A 124 -9.09 -18.18 -0.70
N GLY A 125 -9.06 -18.98 -1.77
CA GLY A 125 -10.19 -19.75 -2.27
C GLY A 125 -11.06 -19.03 -3.29
N PHE A 126 -10.63 -17.88 -3.83
CA PHE A 126 -11.40 -17.11 -4.81
C PHE A 126 -10.96 -17.40 -6.24
N ASN A 127 -11.91 -17.59 -7.15
CA ASN A 127 -11.65 -17.81 -8.57
C ASN A 127 -11.46 -16.48 -9.29
N ILE A 128 -10.23 -15.99 -9.39
CA ILE A 128 -9.94 -14.66 -9.96
C ILE A 128 -9.95 -14.65 -11.50
N GLY A 129 -9.94 -15.82 -12.12
CA GLY A 129 -9.84 -15.98 -13.56
C GLY A 129 -9.99 -17.42 -14.02
N ALA A 130 -9.64 -17.69 -15.27
CA ALA A 130 -9.65 -19.01 -15.87
C ALA A 130 -8.42 -19.23 -16.78
N LEU A 131 -7.82 -20.41 -16.68
CA LEU A 131 -7.04 -21.00 -17.77
C LEU A 131 -8.02 -21.71 -18.69
N CYS A 132 -8.07 -21.35 -19.96
CA CYS A 132 -8.92 -22.06 -20.92
C CYS A 132 -8.17 -22.53 -22.16
N VAL A 133 -8.67 -23.61 -22.74
CA VAL A 133 -8.24 -24.17 -24.01
C VAL A 133 -9.44 -24.26 -24.94
N LEU A 134 -9.24 -23.93 -26.21
CA LEU A 134 -10.30 -23.88 -27.22
C LEU A 134 -9.85 -24.54 -28.51
N ASP A 135 -10.79 -25.04 -29.30
CA ASP A 135 -10.51 -25.62 -30.61
C ASP A 135 -11.67 -25.39 -31.59
N THR A 136 -11.36 -25.35 -32.88
CA THR A 136 -12.35 -25.28 -33.97
C THR A 136 -13.00 -26.64 -34.26
N ASN A 137 -12.40 -27.71 -33.75
CA ASN A 137 -12.91 -29.08 -33.83
C ASN A 137 -13.41 -29.54 -32.47
N PHE A 138 -14.28 -30.56 -32.48
CA PHE A 138 -14.68 -31.25 -31.26
C PHE A 138 -13.49 -31.94 -30.59
N LYS A 139 -13.46 -31.89 -29.25
CA LYS A 139 -12.47 -32.58 -28.43
C LYS A 139 -13.16 -33.23 -27.24
N LYS A 140 -12.44 -34.14 -26.61
CA LYS A 140 -12.77 -34.70 -25.31
C LYS A 140 -11.47 -34.92 -24.56
N LEU A 141 -11.28 -34.25 -23.44
CA LEU A 141 -10.07 -34.39 -22.65
C LEU A 141 -10.13 -35.66 -21.82
N THR A 142 -8.98 -36.35 -21.73
CA THR A 142 -8.84 -37.49 -20.81
C THR A 142 -8.64 -36.96 -19.39
N PRO A 143 -9.00 -37.73 -18.35
CA PRO A 143 -8.76 -37.31 -16.96
C PRO A 143 -7.31 -36.92 -16.68
N GLU A 144 -6.35 -37.62 -17.29
CA GLU A 144 -4.92 -37.29 -17.19
C GLU A 144 -4.60 -35.88 -17.72
N LYS A 145 -5.15 -35.50 -18.89
CA LYS A 145 -4.97 -34.15 -19.44
C LYS A 145 -5.60 -33.09 -18.56
N VAL A 146 -6.77 -33.37 -17.99
CA VAL A 146 -7.45 -32.46 -17.05
C VAL A 146 -6.56 -32.20 -15.83
N GLU A 147 -6.01 -33.25 -15.22
CA GLU A 147 -5.10 -33.10 -14.08
C GLU A 147 -3.82 -32.31 -14.44
N LEU A 148 -3.24 -32.54 -15.62
CA LEU A 148 -2.10 -31.74 -16.09
C LEU A 148 -2.45 -30.26 -16.27
N LEU A 149 -3.63 -29.95 -16.82
CA LEU A 149 -4.10 -28.57 -16.94
C LEU A 149 -4.35 -27.92 -15.57
N LYS A 150 -4.81 -28.68 -14.56
CA LYS A 150 -4.94 -28.17 -13.17
C LYS A 150 -3.58 -27.81 -12.57
N LEU A 151 -2.55 -28.62 -12.82
CA LEU A 151 -1.19 -28.30 -12.42
C LEU A 151 -0.69 -27.01 -13.09
N ILE A 152 -1.02 -26.81 -14.36
CA ILE A 152 -0.70 -25.57 -15.08
C ILE A 152 -1.44 -24.37 -14.49
N ALA A 153 -2.74 -24.49 -14.19
CA ALA A 153 -3.52 -23.44 -13.55
C ALA A 153 -2.93 -23.04 -12.18
N ASN A 154 -2.52 -24.02 -11.37
CA ASN A 154 -1.84 -23.77 -10.09
C ASN A 154 -0.51 -23.04 -10.27
N GLU A 155 0.29 -23.42 -11.27
CA GLU A 155 1.56 -22.73 -11.57
C GLU A 155 1.33 -21.28 -12.05
N ILE A 156 0.26 -21.02 -12.81
CA ILE A 156 -0.14 -19.67 -13.19
C ILE A 156 -0.42 -18.82 -11.94
N VAL A 157 -1.23 -19.33 -11.01
CA VAL A 157 -1.54 -18.63 -9.75
C VAL A 157 -0.28 -18.39 -8.91
N ASN A 158 0.62 -19.36 -8.83
CA ASN A 158 1.91 -19.20 -8.13
C ASN A 158 2.77 -18.08 -8.73
N ARG A 159 2.81 -17.98 -10.06
CA ARG A 159 3.51 -16.89 -10.75
C ARG A 159 2.86 -15.53 -10.51
N LEU A 160 1.54 -15.44 -10.53
CA LEU A 160 0.81 -14.21 -10.18
C LEU A 160 1.13 -13.78 -8.73
N ASN A 161 1.15 -14.71 -7.79
CA ASN A 161 1.55 -14.43 -6.39
C ASN A 161 2.99 -13.94 -6.29
N THR A 162 3.90 -14.53 -7.06
CA THR A 162 5.30 -14.11 -7.11
C THR A 162 5.45 -12.69 -7.65
N ILE A 163 4.71 -12.35 -8.72
CA ILE A 163 4.69 -11.00 -9.29
C ILE A 163 4.20 -9.98 -8.26
N LYS A 164 3.07 -10.27 -7.60
CA LYS A 164 2.53 -9.44 -6.52
C LYS A 164 3.56 -9.20 -5.41
N LEU A 165 4.18 -10.26 -4.91
CA LEU A 165 5.19 -10.16 -3.85
C LEU A 165 6.41 -9.34 -4.29
N LEU A 166 6.87 -9.49 -5.54
CA LEU A 166 7.97 -8.70 -6.09
C LEU A 166 7.62 -7.21 -6.19
N GLN A 167 6.39 -6.87 -6.59
CA GLN A 167 5.91 -5.48 -6.61
C GLN A 167 5.90 -4.88 -5.19
N GLU A 168 5.35 -5.60 -4.21
CA GLU A 168 5.32 -5.16 -2.81
C GLU A 168 6.73 -4.96 -2.23
N LEU A 169 7.64 -5.89 -2.49
CA LEU A 169 9.04 -5.79 -2.05
C LEU A 169 9.74 -4.60 -2.71
N LYS A 170 9.51 -4.36 -4.00
CA LYS A 170 10.06 -3.20 -4.72
C LYS A 170 9.55 -1.88 -4.17
N SER A 171 8.26 -1.81 -3.85
CA SER A 171 7.66 -0.62 -3.21
C SER A 171 8.30 -0.36 -1.85
N LYS A 172 8.36 -1.36 -0.96
CA LYS A 172 9.01 -1.27 0.35
C LYS A 172 10.49 -0.87 0.26
N LEU A 173 11.21 -1.38 -0.75
CA LEU A 173 12.61 -1.03 -0.99
C LEU A 173 12.76 0.45 -1.41
N ASN A 174 11.88 0.95 -2.27
CA ASN A 174 11.87 2.35 -2.67
C ASN A 174 11.58 3.26 -1.48
N ASP A 175 10.59 2.93 -0.66
CA ASP A 175 10.27 3.68 0.56
C ASP A 175 11.46 3.72 1.52
N ALA A 176 12.13 2.58 1.73
CA ALA A 176 13.34 2.50 2.55
C ALA A 176 14.46 3.36 1.98
N LYS A 177 14.65 3.37 0.66
CA LYS A 177 15.67 4.17 -0.03
C LYS A 177 15.40 5.67 0.11
N GLU A 178 14.16 6.11 -0.02
CA GLU A 178 13.80 7.52 0.15
C GLU A 178 13.92 7.97 1.61
N THR A 179 13.55 7.13 2.57
CA THR A 179 13.80 7.39 3.99
C THR A 179 15.30 7.51 4.27
N HIS A 180 16.13 6.61 3.74
CA HIS A 180 17.58 6.67 3.93
C HIS A 180 18.18 7.95 3.33
N LYS A 181 17.73 8.39 2.15
CA LYS A 181 18.15 9.67 1.56
C LYS A 181 17.80 10.86 2.45
N ARG A 182 16.58 10.88 3.02
CA ARG A 182 16.11 11.94 3.91
C ARG A 182 16.98 12.03 5.17
N VAL A 183 17.23 10.89 5.82
CA VAL A 183 18.13 10.79 6.98
C VAL A 183 19.51 11.34 6.64
N ALA A 184 20.09 10.94 5.50
CA ALA A 184 21.40 11.43 5.09
C ALA A 184 21.43 12.95 4.85
N HIS A 185 20.35 13.52 4.29
CA HIS A 185 20.22 14.97 4.12
C HIS A 185 20.15 15.70 5.47
N ASP A 186 19.33 15.19 6.39
CA ASP A 186 19.08 15.82 7.69
C ASP A 186 20.29 15.71 8.63
N ILE A 187 21.14 14.68 8.49
CA ILE A 187 22.44 14.59 9.16
C ILE A 187 23.43 15.60 8.57
N ARG A 188 23.46 15.77 7.25
CA ARG A 188 24.48 16.60 6.56
C ARG A 188 24.42 18.06 7.02
N GLY A 189 23.22 18.63 7.15
CA GLY A 189 23.03 20.04 7.53
C GLY A 189 23.75 20.46 8.81
N PRO A 190 23.42 19.88 9.99
CA PRO A 190 24.08 20.23 11.24
C PRO A 190 25.57 19.89 11.25
N LEU A 191 25.98 18.82 10.54
CA LEU A 191 27.38 18.39 10.48
C LEU A 191 28.23 19.36 9.66
N SER A 192 27.73 19.85 8.52
CA SER A 192 28.33 20.96 7.77
C SER A 192 28.42 22.24 8.62
N GLY A 193 27.41 22.52 9.44
CA GLY A 193 27.44 23.65 10.37
C GLY A 193 28.55 23.52 11.41
N ILE A 194 28.68 22.35 12.05
CA ILE A 194 29.74 22.07 13.04
C ILE A 194 31.12 22.23 12.39
N ILE A 195 31.33 21.62 11.22
CA ILE A 195 32.61 21.71 10.49
C ILE A 195 32.94 23.17 10.19
N GLY A 196 32.04 23.92 9.55
CA GLY A 196 32.33 25.30 9.15
C GLY A 196 32.63 26.22 10.34
N ILE A 197 31.91 26.07 11.46
CA ILE A 197 32.19 26.85 12.67
C ILE A 197 33.53 26.43 13.28
N SER A 198 33.84 25.14 13.31
CA SER A 198 35.12 24.64 13.83
C SER A 198 36.32 25.10 12.99
N GLU A 199 36.17 25.18 11.66
CA GLU A 199 37.16 25.73 10.74
C GLU A 199 37.39 27.23 11.01
N ILE A 200 36.32 28.02 11.18
CA ILE A 200 36.43 29.46 11.50
C ILE A 200 37.18 29.69 12.81
N ILE A 201 36.87 28.92 13.86
CA ILE A 201 37.59 29.01 15.14
C ILE A 201 39.07 28.68 14.93
N SER A 202 39.38 27.64 14.15
CA SER A 202 40.76 27.18 13.91
C SER A 202 41.56 28.15 13.06
N GLU A 203 40.97 28.77 12.02
CA GLU A 203 41.66 29.69 11.11
C GLU A 203 41.99 31.04 11.77
N ARG A 204 41.06 31.56 12.58
CA ARG A 204 41.22 32.87 13.24
C ARG A 204 42.03 32.80 14.54
N GLY A 205 42.32 31.60 15.05
CA GLY A 205 43.22 31.39 16.20
C GLY A 205 42.95 32.33 17.38
N ASN A 206 43.97 33.11 17.78
CA ASN A 206 43.90 34.09 18.88
C ASN A 206 43.29 35.46 18.49
N GLU A 207 42.88 35.66 17.24
CA GLU A 207 42.28 36.92 16.77
C GLU A 207 40.79 37.03 17.14
N ASN A 208 40.14 35.92 17.46
CA ASN A 208 38.74 35.94 17.90
C ASN A 208 38.61 36.53 19.31
N GLN A 209 37.61 37.38 19.51
CA GLN A 209 37.21 37.79 20.85
C GLN A 209 36.58 36.61 21.60
N LEU A 210 36.80 36.51 22.91
CA LEU A 210 36.31 35.39 23.72
C LEU A 210 34.78 35.21 23.61
N ASP A 211 34.06 36.33 23.47
CA ASP A 211 32.60 36.35 23.29
C ASP A 211 32.18 35.71 21.96
N GLU A 212 32.89 36.00 20.85
CA GLU A 212 32.62 35.38 19.53
C GLU A 212 32.87 33.86 19.56
N VAL A 213 33.91 33.42 20.26
CA VAL A 213 34.19 31.98 20.45
C VAL A 213 33.06 31.30 21.24
N MET A 214 32.46 31.97 22.24
CA MET A 214 31.30 31.43 22.96
C MET A 214 30.04 31.33 22.12
N ASP A 215 29.79 32.29 21.24
CA ASP A 215 28.68 32.19 20.29
C ASP A 215 28.88 31.00 19.34
N PHE A 216 30.11 30.79 18.84
CA PHE A 216 30.44 29.64 18.00
C PHE A 216 30.30 28.29 18.73
N VAL A 217 30.78 28.16 19.97
CA VAL A 217 30.62 26.95 20.79
C VAL A 217 29.14 26.67 21.06
N THR A 218 28.34 27.70 21.33
CA THR A 218 26.88 27.56 21.52
C THR A 218 26.21 27.03 20.25
N LEU A 219 26.63 27.51 19.08
CA LEU A 219 26.09 27.08 17.80
C LEU A 219 26.50 25.64 17.42
N ILE A 220 27.74 25.23 17.73
CA ILE A 220 28.20 23.84 17.62
C ILE A 220 27.39 22.93 18.55
N HIS A 221 27.17 23.35 19.81
CA HIS A 221 26.40 22.58 20.78
C HIS A 221 24.95 22.39 20.31
N LYS A 222 24.33 23.45 19.76
CA LYS A 222 22.98 23.37 19.17
C LYS A 222 22.92 22.39 17.99
N SER A 223 23.87 22.47 17.07
CA SER A 223 23.95 21.57 15.90
C SER A 223 24.19 20.11 16.32
N SER A 224 25.08 19.88 17.31
CA SER A 224 25.34 18.55 17.88
C SER A 224 24.09 17.97 18.54
N ARG A 225 23.33 18.81 19.26
CA ARG A 225 22.06 18.41 19.88
C ARG A 225 21.03 17.99 18.83
N SER A 226 20.93 18.72 17.72
CA SER A 226 20.04 18.36 16.61
C SER A 226 20.41 17.00 15.98
N ILE A 227 21.69 16.67 15.85
CA ILE A 227 22.12 15.34 15.38
C ILE A 227 21.71 14.25 16.37
N LEU A 228 21.89 14.49 17.67
CA LEU A 228 21.53 13.52 18.69
C LEU A 228 20.01 13.26 18.71
N ASP A 229 19.21 14.32 18.64
CA ASP A 229 17.75 14.19 18.58
C ASP A 229 17.30 13.44 17.30
N LEU A 230 17.99 13.64 16.15
CA LEU A 230 17.74 12.88 14.91
C LEU A 230 18.13 11.40 15.05
N ALA A 231 19.26 11.09 15.69
CA ALA A 231 19.67 9.71 15.97
C ALA A 231 18.67 9.00 16.89
N ASP A 232 18.17 9.70 17.91
CA ASP A 232 17.11 9.19 18.79
C ASP A 232 15.81 8.93 18.02
N GLU A 233 15.43 9.80 17.08
CA GLU A 233 14.26 9.59 16.22
C GLU A 233 14.40 8.31 15.37
N ILE A 234 15.55 8.08 14.72
CA ILE A 234 15.80 6.89 13.90
C ILE A 234 15.72 5.61 14.74
N LEU A 235 16.37 5.59 15.91
CA LEU A 235 16.34 4.43 16.82
C LEU A 235 14.94 4.14 17.37
N THR A 236 14.11 5.17 17.53
CA THR A 236 12.73 5.03 18.01
C THR A 236 11.80 4.52 16.90
N GLU A 237 12.03 4.88 15.64
CA GLU A 237 11.29 4.34 14.49
C GLU A 237 11.55 2.85 14.24
N GLU A 238 12.80 2.38 14.39
CA GLU A 238 13.11 0.95 14.29
C GLU A 238 12.39 0.11 15.37
N LYS A 239 12.28 0.64 16.60
CA LYS A 239 11.50 0.00 17.68
C LYS A 239 10.01 -0.07 17.38
N LYS A 240 9.45 0.92 16.67
CA LYS A 240 8.04 0.91 16.24
C LYS A 240 7.75 -0.11 15.13
N ARG A 241 8.72 -0.39 14.25
CA ARG A 241 8.58 -1.37 13.15
C ARG A 241 8.55 -2.82 13.64
N LEU A 242 9.09 -3.11 14.83
CA LEU A 242 9.16 -4.46 15.40
C LEU A 242 7.98 -4.83 16.33
N GLY A 243 6.91 -4.03 16.34
CA GLY A 243 5.65 -4.42 16.96
C GLY A 243 5.66 -4.35 18.47
N GLU A 244 5.40 -3.16 19.01
CA GLU A 244 4.64 -3.00 20.25
C GLU A 244 4.09 -1.56 20.33
N PRO A 245 2.77 -1.36 20.35
CA PRO A 245 2.21 -0.06 20.70
C PRO A 245 2.34 0.12 22.22
N GLN A 246 3.48 0.62 22.69
CA GLN A 246 3.59 1.13 24.05
C GLN A 246 2.87 2.49 24.12
N GLY A 247 1.55 2.43 24.33
CA GLY A 247 0.80 3.51 24.95
C GLY A 247 1.23 3.62 26.41
N ASP A 248 2.42 4.16 26.63
CA ASP A 248 3.09 4.23 27.92
C ASP A 248 2.44 5.33 28.78
N GLY A 249 1.20 5.08 29.23
CA GLY A 249 0.41 5.96 30.11
C GLY A 249 0.17 7.40 29.60
N PHE A 250 0.60 7.74 28.39
CA PHE A 250 0.61 9.11 27.88
C PHE A 250 -0.76 9.46 27.31
N ASN A 251 -1.39 10.47 27.91
CA ASN A 251 -2.74 10.94 27.60
C ASN A 251 -2.78 12.48 27.71
N LEU A 252 -3.92 13.12 27.38
CA LEU A 252 -4.00 14.58 27.40
C LEU A 252 -3.83 15.16 28.81
N SER A 253 -4.22 14.45 29.87
CA SER A 253 -4.00 14.92 31.25
C SER A 253 -2.51 15.01 31.58
N VAL A 254 -1.75 13.95 31.30
CA VAL A 254 -0.30 13.90 31.49
C VAL A 254 0.40 14.92 30.59
N PHE A 255 -0.14 15.15 29.39
CA PHE A 255 0.42 16.12 28.46
C PHE A 255 0.19 17.57 28.92
N LYS A 256 -1.04 17.90 29.34
CA LYS A 256 -1.41 19.19 29.93
C LYS A 256 -0.49 19.55 31.09
N GLU A 257 -0.32 18.65 32.06
CA GLU A 257 0.51 18.89 33.25
C GLU A 257 1.96 19.23 32.86
N LYS A 258 2.49 18.57 31.82
CA LYS A 258 3.84 18.86 31.31
C LYS A 258 3.93 20.23 30.64
N LEU A 259 2.93 20.63 29.85
CA LEU A 259 2.90 21.95 29.23
C LEU A 259 2.82 23.07 30.29
N GLU A 260 1.95 22.91 31.29
CA GLU A 260 1.83 23.87 32.39
C GLU A 260 3.16 24.00 33.14
N LYS A 261 3.79 22.87 33.54
CA LYS A 261 5.08 22.89 34.23
C LYS A 261 6.19 23.60 33.44
N LEU A 262 6.23 23.44 32.12
CA LEU A 262 7.30 24.00 31.29
C LEU A 262 7.10 25.48 30.94
N TYR A 263 5.86 25.90 30.70
CA TYR A 263 5.57 27.21 30.10
C TYR A 263 4.92 28.21 31.07
N PHE A 264 4.32 27.76 32.18
CA PHE A 264 3.74 28.66 33.18
C PHE A 264 4.78 29.63 33.78
N PRO A 265 6.01 29.20 34.13
CA PRO A 265 7.04 30.12 34.62
C PRO A 265 7.44 31.19 33.59
N GLN A 266 7.50 30.82 32.30
CA GLN A 266 7.85 31.74 31.22
C GLN A 266 6.76 32.79 30.98
N ALA A 267 5.49 32.37 31.03
CA ALA A 267 4.34 33.27 30.92
C ALA A 267 4.27 34.23 32.11
N GLN A 268 4.49 33.73 33.34
CA GLN A 268 4.49 34.54 34.56
C GLN A 268 5.61 35.60 34.54
N ASN A 269 6.83 35.22 34.13
CA ASN A 269 7.96 36.15 34.01
C ASN A 269 7.68 37.29 33.02
N LYS A 270 6.89 37.02 31.98
CA LYS A 270 6.46 38.04 31.00
C LYS A 270 5.18 38.78 31.41
N GLY A 271 4.54 38.38 32.51
CA GLY A 271 3.26 38.94 32.96
C GLY A 271 2.09 38.62 32.04
N ILE A 272 2.05 37.39 31.50
CA ILE A 272 0.99 36.89 30.60
C ILE A 272 0.26 35.74 31.30
N ALA A 273 -1.06 35.69 31.19
CA ALA A 273 -1.85 34.57 31.68
C ALA A 273 -1.79 33.37 30.71
N LEU A 274 -1.42 32.19 31.18
CA LEU A 274 -1.41 30.95 30.39
C LEU A 274 -2.46 29.97 30.94
N HIS A 275 -3.36 29.51 30.06
CA HIS A 275 -4.36 28.50 30.38
C HIS A 275 -4.23 27.31 29.44
N VAL A 276 -4.19 26.08 29.98
CA VAL A 276 -4.19 24.85 29.20
C VAL A 276 -5.42 24.03 29.57
N ASN A 277 -6.28 23.76 28.60
CA ASN A 277 -7.52 23.02 28.80
C ASN A 277 -7.50 21.71 28.01
N ASN A 278 -8.28 20.75 28.49
CA ASN A 278 -8.59 19.51 27.78
C ASN A 278 -10.02 19.07 28.10
N ASP A 279 -10.65 18.30 27.21
CA ASP A 279 -11.93 17.66 27.52
C ASP A 279 -11.70 16.51 28.52
N PRO A 280 -12.29 16.55 29.75
CA PRO A 280 -12.13 15.50 30.75
C PRO A 280 -12.53 14.10 30.25
N LYS A 281 -13.47 14.00 29.30
CA LYS A 281 -13.95 12.71 28.75
C LYS A 281 -12.91 12.02 27.88
N LEU A 282 -12.07 12.81 27.21
CA LEU A 282 -11.04 12.33 26.29
C LEU A 282 -9.65 12.32 26.95
N ALA A 283 -9.54 12.87 28.15
CA ALA A 283 -8.27 13.20 28.77
C ALA A 283 -7.41 11.99 29.16
N THR A 284 -8.01 10.81 29.34
CA THR A 284 -7.33 9.57 29.77
C THR A 284 -7.03 8.61 28.63
N ILE A 285 -7.50 8.91 27.41
CA ILE A 285 -7.28 8.06 26.24
C ILE A 285 -5.77 8.03 25.91
N PRO A 286 -5.15 6.83 25.78
CA PRO A 286 -3.75 6.74 25.39
C PRO A 286 -3.48 7.27 23.99
N ILE A 287 -2.49 8.15 23.88
CA ILE A 287 -2.03 8.77 22.64
C ILE A 287 -0.51 8.60 22.47
N SER A 288 -0.04 8.60 21.22
CA SER A 288 1.39 8.55 20.91
C SER A 288 2.06 9.86 21.33
N LYS A 289 3.08 9.78 22.19
CA LYS A 289 3.86 10.94 22.67
C LYS A 289 4.66 11.65 21.58
N ASN A 290 4.97 10.97 20.47
CA ASN A 290 5.96 11.43 19.48
C ASN A 290 5.67 12.84 18.96
N LYS A 291 6.69 13.72 19.07
CA LYS A 291 6.72 15.10 18.58
C LYS A 291 5.65 16.08 19.12
N LEU A 292 4.68 15.62 19.90
CA LEU A 292 3.61 16.47 20.45
C LEU A 292 4.13 17.62 21.31
N LEU A 293 5.03 17.31 22.25
CA LEU A 293 5.62 18.33 23.13
C LEU A 293 6.44 19.35 22.34
N GLN A 294 7.14 18.92 21.30
CA GLN A 294 7.98 19.80 20.48
C GLN A 294 7.13 20.73 19.62
N ILE A 295 6.09 20.21 18.96
CA ILE A 295 5.19 20.99 18.11
C ILE A 295 4.40 22.00 18.96
N VAL A 296 3.70 21.52 19.98
CA VAL A 296 2.87 22.37 20.85
C VAL A 296 3.75 23.34 21.64
N GLY A 297 4.90 22.88 22.10
CA GLY A 297 5.86 23.72 22.81
C GLY A 297 6.36 24.90 21.99
N ASN A 298 6.64 24.69 20.70
CA ASN A 298 7.02 25.76 19.79
C ASN A 298 5.89 26.78 19.58
N LEU A 299 4.64 26.30 19.45
CA LEU A 299 3.47 27.16 19.31
C LEU A 299 3.24 28.01 20.58
N ILE A 300 3.28 27.39 21.76
CA ILE A 300 3.12 28.09 23.05
C ILE A 300 4.25 29.09 23.27
N SER A 301 5.50 28.70 23.00
CA SER A 301 6.64 29.59 23.16
C SER A 301 6.52 30.82 22.25
N ASN A 302 6.09 30.63 20.99
CA ASN A 302 5.83 31.72 20.08
C ASN A 302 4.66 32.60 20.57
N ALA A 303 3.55 32.01 20.99
CA ALA A 303 2.41 32.74 21.52
C ALA A 303 2.80 33.60 22.74
N ILE A 304 3.54 33.03 23.70
CA ILE A 304 4.06 33.80 24.84
C ILE A 304 5.00 34.90 24.35
N LYS A 305 5.90 34.62 23.40
CA LYS A 305 6.88 35.59 22.88
C LYS A 305 6.23 36.79 22.17
N PHE A 306 5.15 36.59 21.42
CA PHE A 306 4.52 37.63 20.61
C PHE A 306 3.31 38.31 21.25
N THR A 307 2.77 37.78 22.36
CA THR A 307 1.71 38.44 23.14
C THR A 307 2.28 39.52 24.05
N ALA A 308 1.61 40.68 24.13
CA ALA A 308 2.04 41.80 24.98
C ALA A 308 1.83 41.51 26.47
N GLN A 309 2.58 42.19 27.34
CA GLN A 309 2.44 42.07 28.79
C GLN A 309 1.02 42.45 29.24
N GLY A 310 0.43 41.66 30.13
CA GLY A 310 -0.98 41.77 30.54
C GLY A 310 -1.96 41.03 29.62
N GLY A 311 -1.50 40.42 28.52
CA GLY A 311 -2.31 39.57 27.65
C GLY A 311 -2.51 38.15 28.19
N SER A 312 -3.19 37.31 27.41
CA SER A 312 -3.44 35.90 27.72
C SER A 312 -3.17 34.98 26.53
N VAL A 313 -2.82 33.74 26.83
CA VAL A 313 -2.65 32.63 25.88
C VAL A 313 -3.45 31.45 26.42
N THR A 314 -4.33 30.91 25.59
CA THR A 314 -5.14 29.72 25.90
C THR A 314 -4.76 28.61 24.93
N VAL A 315 -4.63 27.38 25.44
CA VAL A 315 -4.31 26.18 24.66
C VAL A 315 -5.40 25.15 24.92
N ASP A 316 -6.18 24.81 23.90
CA ASP A 316 -7.24 23.83 24.01
C ASP A 316 -6.82 22.52 23.32
N LEU A 317 -6.69 21.45 24.13
CA LEU A 317 -6.30 20.12 23.68
C LEU A 317 -7.52 19.23 23.48
N ASP A 318 -7.73 18.73 22.26
CA ASP A 318 -8.88 17.88 21.91
C ASP A 318 -8.48 16.65 21.07
N LEU A 319 -9.30 15.60 21.12
CA LEU A 319 -9.08 14.31 20.45
C LEU A 319 -10.29 13.93 19.57
N ALA A 320 -10.08 13.87 18.27
CA ALA A 320 -11.07 13.33 17.34
C ALA A 320 -10.86 11.82 17.15
N LEU A 321 -11.91 11.04 17.40
CA LEU A 321 -11.94 9.59 17.19
C LEU A 321 -12.63 9.31 15.84
N GLU A 322 -11.86 9.05 14.78
CA GLU A 322 -12.39 8.52 13.52
C GLU A 322 -12.16 7.01 13.46
N MET A 323 -13.07 6.27 12.82
CA MET A 323 -13.16 4.79 12.86
C MET A 323 -11.91 4.01 12.40
N ASN A 324 -10.82 4.67 11.98
CA ASN A 324 -9.50 4.04 11.82
C ASN A 324 -8.29 4.95 12.11
N ASN A 325 -8.46 6.16 12.68
CA ASN A 325 -7.35 7.05 13.04
C ASN A 325 -7.67 7.92 14.28
N LYS A 326 -6.71 8.03 15.20
CA LYS A 326 -6.76 8.99 16.33
C LYS A 326 -6.12 10.30 15.88
N ILE A 327 -6.91 11.36 15.69
CA ILE A 327 -6.42 12.68 15.28
C ILE A 327 -6.40 13.59 16.52
N LEU A 328 -5.24 14.15 16.85
CA LEU A 328 -5.11 15.17 17.89
C LEU A 328 -5.34 16.55 17.29
N LYS A 329 -6.33 17.30 17.81
CA LYS A 329 -6.61 18.68 17.40
C LYS A 329 -6.12 19.64 18.48
N ILE A 330 -5.29 20.59 18.09
CA ILE A 330 -4.76 21.64 18.96
C ILE A 330 -5.24 22.96 18.37
N THR A 331 -5.94 23.77 19.17
CA THR A 331 -6.50 25.05 18.72
C THR A 331 -5.96 26.20 19.54
#